data_AF-A0A853IM54-F1
#
_entry.id   AF-A0A853IM54-F1
#
_cell.length_a   1.000
_cell.length_b   1.000
_cell.length_c   1.000
_cell.angle_alpha   90.00
_cell.angle_beta   90.00
_cell.angle_gamma   90.00
#
_symmetry.space_group_name_H-M   'P 1'
#
loop_
_entity.id
_entity.type
_entity.pdbx_description
1 polymer ?
#
loop_
_entity_poly.entity_id
_entity_poly.type
_entity_poly.pdbx_seq_one_letter_code
_entity_poly.pdbx_strand_id
1 'polypeptide(L)'
;MIELNLVKKHLNVDEEFTEDDAYLQVLIEAAVAHFESTTQRPLVQENPTDTAVVITREIEIGLLMLIGHWYNNRESVVIGGV
;
A
#
# COMPACT_ATOMS: atom_id res chain seq x y z
N MET A 1 7.62 -7.85 -0.79
CA MET A 1 6.34 -7.60 -1.46
C MET A 1 5.26 -7.77 -0.40
N ILE A 2 4.30 -6.84 -0.32
CA ILE A 2 3.23 -6.92 0.68
C ILE A 2 2.25 -8.01 0.23
N GLU A 3 1.95 -8.94 1.13
CA GLU A 3 1.04 -10.04 0.86
C GLU A 3 -0.43 -9.57 0.83
N LEU A 4 -1.21 -10.06 -0.13
CA LEU A 4 -2.62 -9.69 -0.28
C LEU A 4 -3.43 -9.98 0.99
N ASN A 5 -3.20 -11.12 1.65
CA ASN A 5 -3.89 -11.48 2.89
C ASN A 5 -3.58 -10.49 4.04
N LEU A 6 -2.37 -9.92 4.07
CA LEU A 6 -2.04 -8.89 5.06
C LEU A 6 -2.83 -7.60 4.79
N VAL A 7 -3.01 -7.23 3.51
CA VAL A 7 -3.85 -6.09 3.11
C VAL A 7 -5.30 -6.35 3.50
N LYS A 8 -5.88 -7.51 3.15
CA LYS A 8 -7.26 -7.87 3.53
C LYS A 8 -7.46 -7.77 5.04
N LYS A 9 -6.52 -8.31 5.83
CA LYS A 9 -6.54 -8.21 7.29
C LYS A 9 -6.49 -6.75 7.78
N HIS A 10 -5.66 -5.91 7.16
CA HIS A 10 -5.58 -4.49 7.50
C HIS A 10 -6.90 -3.74 7.19
N LEU A 11 -7.54 -4.08 6.07
CA LEU A 11 -8.81 -3.49 5.63
C LEU A 11 -10.03 -4.09 6.33
N ASN A 12 -9.85 -5.12 7.17
CA ASN A 12 -10.93 -5.91 7.77
C ASN A 12 -11.88 -6.52 6.70
N VAL A 13 -11.30 -6.99 5.60
CA VAL A 13 -11.96 -7.74 4.53
C VAL A 13 -11.82 -9.23 4.81
N ASP A 14 -12.89 -9.99 4.61
CA ASP A 14 -12.88 -11.45 4.77
C ASP A 14 -11.87 -12.10 3.80
N GLU A 15 -11.13 -13.10 4.27
CA GLU A 15 -10.17 -13.83 3.43
C GLU A 15 -10.86 -14.55 2.26
N GLU A 16 -12.10 -15.01 2.46
CA GLU A 16 -12.91 -15.69 1.44
C GLU A 16 -13.50 -14.73 0.40
N PHE A 17 -13.52 -13.41 0.69
CA PHE A 17 -13.97 -12.40 -0.26
C PHE A 17 -12.88 -12.12 -1.29
N THR A 18 -13.13 -12.50 -2.55
CA THR A 18 -12.13 -12.45 -3.63
C THR A 18 -12.47 -11.46 -4.75
N GLU A 19 -13.64 -10.83 -4.72
CA GLU A 19 -14.09 -9.92 -5.78
C GLU A 19 -13.15 -8.71 -5.95
N ASP A 20 -12.56 -8.24 -4.84
CA ASP A 20 -11.65 -7.09 -4.84
C ASP A 20 -10.17 -7.48 -5.00
N ASP A 21 -9.80 -8.75 -5.09
CA ASP A 21 -8.39 -9.19 -5.04
C ASP A 21 -7.56 -8.55 -6.15
N ALA A 22 -8.11 -8.47 -7.36
CA ALA A 22 -7.48 -7.81 -8.49
C ALA A 22 -7.29 -6.30 -8.24
N TYR A 23 -8.26 -5.64 -7.60
CA TYR A 23 -8.17 -4.22 -7.27
C TYR A 23 -7.17 -3.96 -6.14
N LEU A 24 -7.18 -4.79 -5.09
CA LEU A 24 -6.22 -4.71 -3.99
C LEU A 24 -4.78 -4.91 -4.48
N GLN A 25 -4.56 -5.82 -5.44
CA GLN A 25 -3.26 -6.02 -6.07
C GLN A 25 -2.78 -4.73 -6.77
N VAL A 26 -3.67 -4.05 -7.52
CA VAL A 26 -3.35 -2.75 -8.15
C VAL A 26 -3.02 -1.69 -7.10
N LEU A 27 -3.73 -1.65 -5.96
CA LEU A 27 -3.44 -0.71 -4.89
C LEU A 27 -2.09 -0.98 -4.22
N ILE A 28 -1.69 -2.25 -4.05
CA ILE A 28 -0.37 -2.62 -3.55
C ILE A 28 0.73 -2.08 -4.47
N GLU A 29 0.60 -2.33 -5.77
CA GLU A 29 1.55 -1.86 -6.79
C GLU A 29 1.62 -0.32 -6.83
N ALA A 30 0.46 0.34 -6.80
CA ALA A 30 0.38 1.80 -6.76
C ALA A 30 1.03 2.38 -5.50
N ALA A 31 0.88 1.72 -4.34
CA ALA A 31 1.44 2.20 -3.07
C ALA A 31 2.97 2.12 -3.08
N VAL A 32 3.52 1.03 -3.61
CA VAL A 32 4.97 0.89 -3.80
C VAL A 32 5.48 1.94 -4.78
N ALA A 33 4.85 2.08 -5.95
CA ALA A 33 5.25 3.09 -6.94
C ALA A 33 5.16 4.52 -6.40
N HIS A 34 4.16 4.82 -5.57
CA HIS A 34 4.04 6.12 -4.91
C HIS A 34 5.16 6.37 -3.91
N PHE A 35 5.52 5.37 -3.09
CA PHE A 35 6.66 5.48 -2.18
C PHE A 35 7.97 5.71 -2.94
N GLU A 36 8.22 4.93 -3.98
CA GLU A 36 9.46 5.01 -4.77
C GLU A 36 9.57 6.36 -5.49
N SER A 37 8.49 6.84 -6.11
CA SER A 37 8.47 8.14 -6.77
C SER A 37 8.65 9.31 -5.79
N THR A 38 8.04 9.24 -4.61
CA THR A 38 8.12 10.29 -3.58
C THR A 38 9.49 10.34 -2.92
N THR A 39 10.07 9.18 -2.60
CA THR A 39 11.36 9.10 -1.91
C THR A 39 12.56 9.08 -2.85
N GLN A 40 12.34 8.82 -4.14
CA GLN A 40 13.37 8.55 -5.14
C GLN A 40 14.25 7.34 -4.77
N ARG A 41 13.71 6.39 -4.01
CA ARG A 41 14.42 5.21 -3.53
C ARG A 41 13.62 3.93 -3.80
N PRO A 42 14.20 2.95 -4.51
CA PRO A 42 13.51 1.69 -4.77
C PRO A 42 13.36 0.87 -3.48
N LEU A 43 12.21 0.20 -3.34
CA LEU A 43 11.94 -0.69 -2.21
C LEU A 43 12.38 -2.12 -2.53
N VAL A 44 13.13 -2.73 -1.61
CA VAL A 44 13.62 -4.10 -1.73
C VAL A 44 13.29 -4.92 -0.48
N GLN A 45 13.21 -6.24 -0.61
CA GLN A 45 13.01 -7.13 0.55
C GLN A 45 14.28 -7.34 1.36
N GLU A 46 15.43 -7.41 0.69
CA GLU A 46 16.72 -7.71 1.30
C GLU A 46 17.84 -7.11 0.44
N ASN A 47 19.06 -7.05 1.01
CA ASN A 47 20.28 -6.62 0.33
C ASN A 47 20.13 -5.27 -0.40
N PRO A 48 19.87 -4.17 0.33
CA PRO A 48 19.73 -2.86 -0.29
C PRO A 48 21.04 -2.43 -0.94
N THR A 49 20.93 -1.86 -2.13
CA THR A 49 21.98 -1.01 -2.70
C THR A 49 22.01 0.33 -1.96
N ASP A 50 23.05 1.15 -2.17
CA ASP A 50 23.19 2.46 -1.51
C ASP A 50 21.95 3.37 -1.70
N THR A 51 21.24 3.22 -2.82
CA THR A 51 20.05 3.99 -3.14
C THR A 51 18.75 3.33 -2.66
N ALA A 52 18.73 2.01 -2.52
CA ALA A 52 17.54 1.25 -2.15
C ALA A 52 17.23 1.30 -0.65
N VAL A 53 15.99 0.97 -0.31
CA VAL A 53 15.53 0.85 1.08
C VAL A 53 14.89 -0.52 1.28
N VAL A 54 15.24 -1.19 2.38
CA VAL A 54 14.57 -2.42 2.78
C VAL A 54 13.19 -2.09 3.31
N ILE A 55 12.18 -2.88 2.94
CA ILE A 55 10.83 -2.79 3.52
C ILE A 55 10.92 -3.18 5.00
N THR A 56 11.05 -2.18 5.86
CA THR A 56 10.96 -2.34 7.32
C THR A 56 9.50 -2.37 7.76
N ARG A 57 9.25 -2.73 9.02
CA ARG A 57 7.89 -2.82 9.57
C ARG A 57 7.16 -1.47 9.54
N GLU A 58 7.89 -0.37 9.71
CA GLU A 58 7.35 0.98 9.67
C GLU A 58 6.91 1.36 8.25
N ILE A 59 7.70 0.98 7.24
CA ILE A 59 7.37 1.20 5.82
C ILE A 59 6.18 0.32 5.43
N GLU A 60 6.14 -0.94 5.86
CA GLU A 60 5.01 -1.85 5.65
C GLU A 60 3.70 -1.23 6.17
N ILE A 61 3.67 -0.73 7.40
CA ILE A 61 2.49 -0.06 7.97
C ILE A 61 2.14 1.22 7.18
N GLY A 62 3.13 2.01 6.78
CA GLY A 62 2.88 3.21 5.96
C GLY A 62 2.21 2.88 4.61
N LEU A 63 2.68 1.83 3.93
CA LEU A 63 2.07 1.35 2.69
C LEU A 63 0.65 0.82 2.93
N LEU A 64 0.41 0.06 4.01
CA LEU A 64 -0.92 -0.42 4.37
C LEU A 64 -1.90 0.74 4.62
N MET A 65 -1.47 1.79 5.32
CA MET A 65 -2.28 2.98 5.56
C MET A 65 -2.64 3.71 4.26
N LEU A 66 -1.70 3.78 3.31
CA LEU A 66 -1.94 4.38 1.99
C LEU A 66 -2.97 3.57 1.18
N ILE A 67 -2.82 2.24 1.17
CA ILE A 67 -3.76 1.32 0.53
C ILE A 67 -5.16 1.46 1.15
N GLY A 68 -5.26 1.48 2.48
CA GLY A 68 -6.52 1.67 3.19
C GLY A 68 -7.16 3.01 2.91
N HIS A 69 -6.37 4.06 2.76
CA HIS A 69 -6.90 5.36 2.37
C HIS A 69 -7.52 5.32 0.97
N TRP A 70 -6.81 4.80 -0.04
CA TRP A 70 -7.32 4.74 -1.41
C TRP A 70 -8.48 3.76 -1.61
N TYR A 71 -8.47 2.63 -0.89
CA TYR A 71 -9.56 1.66 -0.95
C TYR A 71 -10.87 2.26 -0.41
N ASN A 72 -10.81 2.97 0.71
CA ASN A 72 -11.99 3.59 1.33
C ASN A 72 -12.43 4.88 0.61
N ASN A 73 -11.52 5.61 -0.03
CA ASN A 73 -11.78 6.90 -0.67
C ASN A 73 -11.54 6.78 -2.19
N ARG A 74 -12.57 6.37 -2.92
CA ARG A 74 -12.51 6.15 -4.38
C ARG A 74 -12.60 7.44 -5.21
N GLU A 75 -12.93 8.55 -4.55
CA GLU A 75 -13.00 9.89 -5.13
C GLU A 75 -12.33 10.88 -4.18
N SER A 76 -11.99 12.06 -4.68
CA SER A 76 -11.42 13.12 -3.85
C SER A 76 -12.41 13.50 -2.75
N VAL A 77 -12.00 13.36 -1.49
CA VAL A 77 -12.83 13.71 -0.34
C VAL A 77 -12.40 15.06 0.23
N VAL A 78 -13.35 16.01 0.29
CA VAL A 78 -13.19 17.27 1.02
C VAL A 78 -14.13 17.25 2.23
N ILE A 79 -13.58 17.38 3.43
CA ILE A 79 -14.37 17.50 4.65
C ILE A 79 -14.32 18.96 5.12
N GLY A 80 -15.49 19.61 5.21
CA GLY A 80 -15.61 20.97 5.76
C GLY A 80 -15.16 22.09 4.83
N GLY A 81 -15.37 21.96 3.52
CA GLY A 81 -15.08 23.04 2.56
C GLY A 81 -15.84 24.33 2.92
N VAL A 82 -15.12 25.45 2.93
CA VAL A 82 -15.67 26.83 3.06
C VAL A 82 -16.08 27.34 1.69
#